data_AF-A0A955YI73-F1
#
_entry.id   AF-A0A955YI73-F1
#
_cell.length_a   1.000
_cell.length_b   1.000
_cell.length_c   1.000
_cell.angle_alpha   90.00
_cell.angle_beta   90.00
_cell.angle_gamma   90.00
#
_symmetry.space_group_name_H-M   'P 1'
#
loop_
_entity.id
_entity.type
_entity.pdbx_description
1 polymer ?
#
loop_
_entity_poly.entity_id
_entity_poly.type
_entity_poly.pdbx_seq_one_letter_code
_entity_poly.pdbx_strand_id
1 'polypeptide(L)'
;MFIRESKRVRHFVGRCERGEDLHVALLRLAVEHGIQAAWVQAVGWLESAELREYDQDERSHRTPTRFDTPLQLLNLSGTISSMDDRPFADLHVTLSRETDNGVQVLGGELARGAVFSVEFRLDAYDDLALVRTADAATGLPSFAASPAGRAHAHERTTGPELSRAAVRPAVEPVVERAPLRSRDDARRAPDPAPAPPQPSESRAPRGVTWAMAASASEEAQQAPLPSRVARPARREAEVSVPAHRPPPLHDSPADDTRAMLFDEPIPEVGEYLDHRQFGLCKIERMDEDGGVMLRMPDRRKKLIKLDVLQVLEPRIEGDRIIYPVRPRGPRKA
;
A
#
# COMPACT_ATOMS: atom_id res chain seq x y z
N MET A 1 -21.05 12.88 0.97
CA MET A 1 -19.60 13.19 1.00
C MET A 1 -19.24 13.57 2.43
N PHE A 2 -18.24 12.92 3.01
CA PHE A 2 -17.71 13.25 4.34
C PHE A 2 -16.35 13.93 4.16
N ILE A 3 -16.14 15.08 4.82
CA ILE A 3 -14.90 15.86 4.70
C ILE A 3 -14.51 16.36 6.09
N ARG A 4 -13.21 16.30 6.37
CA ARG A 4 -12.57 16.94 7.51
C ARG A 4 -11.29 17.62 7.02
N GLU A 5 -11.03 18.81 7.52
CA GLU A 5 -9.79 19.55 7.25
C GLU A 5 -8.89 19.46 8.48
N SER A 6 -7.62 19.14 8.28
CA SER A 6 -6.57 19.22 9.31
C SER A 6 -5.68 20.43 9.03
N LYS A 7 -5.29 21.12 10.10
CA LYS A 7 -4.30 22.20 10.11
C LYS A 7 -3.02 21.82 10.86
N ARG A 8 -3.01 20.67 11.56
CA ARG A 8 -1.89 20.21 12.37
C ARG A 8 -1.49 18.78 12.00
N VAL A 9 -0.40 18.66 11.26
CA VAL A 9 0.13 17.39 10.79
C VAL A 9 1.50 17.10 11.41
N ARG A 10 1.68 15.90 11.96
CA ARG A 10 2.99 15.32 12.29
C ARG A 10 3.34 14.25 11.27
N HIS A 11 4.59 14.24 10.82
CA HIS A 11 5.10 13.22 9.90
C HIS A 11 5.98 12.23 10.65
N PHE A 12 5.72 10.94 10.42
CA PHE A 12 6.52 9.84 10.93
C PHE A 12 7.12 9.11 9.73
N VAL A 13 8.40 8.79 9.82
CA VAL A 13 9.10 7.93 8.85
C VAL A 13 9.79 6.85 9.66
N GLY A 14 9.65 5.61 9.22
CA GLY A 14 10.18 4.48 9.98
C GLY A 14 10.29 3.22 9.15
N ARG A 15 10.79 2.18 9.82
CA ARG A 15 10.94 0.84 9.29
C ARG A 15 10.29 -0.16 10.23
N CYS A 16 9.55 -1.11 9.68
CA CYS A 16 9.14 -2.32 10.39
C CYS A 16 10.18 -3.41 10.17
N GLU A 17 10.53 -4.12 11.24
CA GLU A 17 11.57 -5.13 11.25
C GLU A 17 11.02 -6.51 10.89
N ARG A 18 11.94 -7.40 10.49
CA ARG A 18 11.61 -8.79 10.21
C ARG A 18 10.92 -9.46 11.40
N GLY A 19 9.85 -10.20 11.12
CA GLY A 19 9.09 -10.95 12.13
C GLY A 19 7.95 -10.15 12.78
N GLU A 20 7.81 -8.87 12.45
CA GLU A 20 6.64 -8.08 12.81
C GLU A 20 5.45 -8.36 11.87
N ASP A 21 4.24 -8.11 12.34
CA ASP A 21 3.07 -7.95 11.46
C ASP A 21 2.82 -6.47 11.23
N LEU A 22 2.55 -6.10 9.97
CA LEU A 22 2.45 -4.71 9.56
C LEU A 22 1.26 -3.97 10.21
N HIS A 23 0.11 -4.63 10.43
CA HIS A 23 -0.99 -4.00 11.18
C HIS A 23 -0.59 -3.76 12.62
N VAL A 24 -0.03 -4.79 13.27
CA VAL A 24 0.37 -4.71 14.67
C VAL A 24 1.40 -3.61 14.90
N ALA A 25 2.42 -3.51 14.03
CA ALA A 25 3.45 -2.49 14.13
C ALA A 25 2.88 -1.06 13.98
N LEU A 26 2.04 -0.82 12.97
CA LEU A 26 1.44 0.49 12.72
C LEU A 26 0.43 0.89 13.82
N LEU A 27 -0.37 -0.06 14.32
CA LEU A 27 -1.30 0.20 15.43
C LEU A 27 -0.56 0.45 16.75
N ARG A 28 0.56 -0.24 17.00
CA ARG A 28 1.42 0.03 18.16
C ARG A 28 1.97 1.46 18.12
N LEU A 29 2.47 1.89 16.96
CA LEU A 29 2.92 3.27 16.73
C LEU A 29 1.79 4.27 16.99
N ALA A 30 0.57 3.97 16.53
CA ALA A 30 -0.59 4.82 16.76
C ALA A 30 -0.94 4.97 18.24
N VAL A 31 -0.89 3.90 19.02
CA VAL A 31 -1.08 3.95 20.48
C VAL A 31 0.02 4.76 21.15
N GLU A 32 1.29 4.48 20.83
CA GLU A 32 2.46 5.11 21.45
C GLU A 32 2.47 6.64 21.27
N HIS A 33 2.04 7.12 20.10
CA HIS A 33 2.05 8.54 19.77
C HIS A 33 0.67 9.23 19.85
N GLY A 34 -0.36 8.53 20.33
CA GLY A 34 -1.71 9.05 20.48
C GLY A 34 -2.37 9.45 19.15
N ILE A 35 -2.16 8.67 18.09
CA ILE A 35 -2.65 8.95 16.74
C ILE A 35 -4.08 8.45 16.61
N GLN A 36 -5.02 9.36 16.39
CA GLN A 36 -6.46 9.06 16.21
C GLN A 36 -6.94 9.23 14.76
N ALA A 37 -6.10 9.80 13.90
CA ALA A 37 -6.33 10.00 12.49
C ALA A 37 -4.98 10.06 11.77
N ALA A 38 -4.74 9.20 10.80
CA ALA A 38 -3.57 9.29 9.95
C ALA A 38 -3.76 8.66 8.58
N TRP A 39 -2.91 9.07 7.64
CA TRP A 39 -2.70 8.40 6.36
C TRP A 39 -1.34 7.70 6.37
N VAL A 40 -1.26 6.47 5.84
CA VAL A 40 -0.02 5.69 5.78
C VAL A 40 0.30 5.28 4.35
N GLN A 41 1.58 5.35 4.01
CA GLN A 41 2.14 4.75 2.80
C GLN A 41 3.39 3.95 3.13
N ALA A 42 3.60 2.83 2.45
CA ALA A 42 4.78 1.99 2.68
C ALA A 42 5.22 1.23 1.43
N VAL A 43 6.49 0.84 1.40
CA VAL A 43 7.12 -0.01 0.38
C VAL A 43 8.08 -0.99 1.05
N GLY A 44 8.41 -2.09 0.39
CA GLY A 44 9.43 -3.02 0.90
C GLY A 44 9.16 -4.47 0.55
N TRP A 45 9.31 -5.36 1.53
CA TRP A 45 9.23 -6.81 1.35
C TRP A 45 8.48 -7.48 2.50
N LEU A 46 7.64 -8.43 2.14
CA LEU A 46 6.89 -9.29 3.06
C LEU A 46 7.34 -10.75 2.89
N GLU A 47 7.41 -11.50 3.98
CA GLU A 47 7.65 -12.95 3.95
C GLU A 47 6.38 -13.73 3.59
N SER A 48 5.21 -13.17 3.92
CA SER A 48 3.89 -13.69 3.55
C SER A 48 2.84 -12.59 3.70
N ALA A 49 1.71 -12.74 3.00
CA ALA A 49 0.57 -11.85 3.12
C ALA A 49 -0.75 -12.63 3.05
N GLU A 50 -1.78 -12.08 3.69
CA GLU A 50 -3.17 -12.50 3.52
C GLU A 50 -3.94 -11.33 2.92
N LEU A 51 -4.57 -11.55 1.77
CA LEU A 51 -5.38 -10.54 1.09
C LEU A 51 -6.85 -10.89 1.20
N ARG A 52 -7.68 -9.87 1.38
CA ARG A 52 -9.12 -10.00 1.56
C ARG A 52 -9.85 -9.23 0.48
N GLU A 53 -10.91 -9.85 -0.03
CA GLU A 53 -11.84 -9.25 -0.99
C GLU A 53 -13.16 -8.96 -0.27
N TYR A 54 -13.81 -7.87 -0.67
CA TYR A 54 -15.14 -7.53 -0.19
C TYR A 54 -16.20 -7.92 -1.22
N ASP A 55 -17.15 -8.76 -0.82
CA ASP A 55 -18.32 -9.08 -1.62
C ASP A 55 -19.39 -8.01 -1.40
N GLN A 56 -19.68 -7.25 -2.45
CA GLN A 56 -20.65 -6.14 -2.38
C GLN A 56 -22.11 -6.60 -2.37
N ASP A 57 -22.40 -7.78 -2.93
CA ASP A 57 -23.76 -8.35 -2.95
C ASP A 57 -24.10 -8.92 -1.57
N GLU A 58 -23.16 -9.67 -0.98
CA GLU A 58 -23.30 -10.24 0.36
C GLU A 58 -22.98 -9.22 1.49
N ARG A 59 -22.38 -8.08 1.13
CA ARG A 59 -21.91 -7.02 2.06
C ARG A 59 -21.04 -7.60 3.17
N SER A 60 -20.13 -8.48 2.79
CA SER A 60 -19.26 -9.18 3.72
C SER A 60 -17.88 -9.41 3.11
N HIS A 61 -16.88 -9.56 3.98
CA HIS A 61 -15.55 -9.92 3.52
C HIS A 61 -15.47 -11.41 3.26
N ARG A 62 -14.87 -11.78 2.13
CA ARG A 62 -14.52 -13.17 1.83
C ARG A 62 -13.42 -13.67 2.76
N THR A 63 -13.30 -14.99 2.86
CA THR A 63 -12.15 -15.63 3.52
C THR A 63 -10.85 -15.11 2.90
N PRO A 64 -9.87 -14.65 3.72
CA PRO A 64 -8.60 -14.18 3.20
C PRO A 64 -7.87 -15.25 2.37
N THR A 65 -7.33 -14.84 1.23
CA THR A 65 -6.43 -15.66 0.43
C THR A 65 -5.01 -15.49 0.95
N ARG A 66 -4.36 -16.61 1.27
CA ARG A 66 -3.03 -16.64 1.87
C ARG A 66 -1.94 -16.84 0.82
N PHE A 67 -0.86 -16.08 0.97
CA PHE A 67 0.33 -16.12 0.13
C PHE A 67 1.55 -16.36 1.01
N ASP A 68 1.95 -17.62 1.13
CA ASP A 68 3.11 -18.07 1.91
C ASP A 68 4.40 -18.10 1.06
N THR A 69 4.74 -16.95 0.48
CA THR A 69 5.92 -16.79 -0.38
C THR A 69 6.48 -15.37 -0.20
N PRO A 70 7.78 -15.12 -0.45
CA PRO A 70 8.31 -13.76 -0.50
C PRO A 70 7.55 -12.90 -1.50
N LEU A 71 7.14 -11.70 -1.06
CA LEU A 71 6.36 -10.73 -1.83
C LEU A 71 7.07 -9.39 -1.75
N GLN A 72 7.27 -8.73 -2.87
CA GLN A 72 7.67 -7.33 -2.87
C GLN A 72 6.42 -6.48 -2.65
N LEU A 73 6.44 -5.63 -1.63
CA LEU A 73 5.43 -4.60 -1.39
C LEU A 73 5.73 -3.40 -2.28
N LEU A 74 5.05 -3.32 -3.42
CA LEU A 74 5.21 -2.22 -4.38
C LEU A 74 4.59 -0.93 -3.87
N ASN A 75 3.44 -1.04 -3.21
CA ASN A 75 2.77 0.07 -2.54
C ASN A 75 1.85 -0.46 -1.45
N LEU A 76 1.88 0.18 -0.29
CA LEU A 76 0.81 0.16 0.69
C LEU A 76 0.20 1.55 0.77
N SER A 77 -1.12 1.63 0.85
CA SER A 77 -1.83 2.87 1.17
C SER A 77 -3.00 2.57 2.06
N GLY A 78 -3.16 3.36 3.11
CA GLY A 78 -4.20 3.10 4.09
C GLY A 78 -4.41 4.24 5.08
N THR A 79 -5.31 3.99 6.02
CA THR A 79 -5.66 4.97 7.06
C THR A 79 -5.56 4.35 8.44
N ILE A 80 -5.23 5.18 9.43
CA ILE A 80 -5.44 4.87 10.84
C ILE A 80 -6.54 5.77 11.37
N SER A 81 -7.49 5.17 12.08
CA SER A 81 -8.66 5.82 12.67
C SER A 81 -9.02 5.11 13.97
N SER A 82 -10.16 5.42 14.57
CA SER A 82 -10.69 4.71 15.75
C SER A 82 -11.97 3.95 15.40
N MET A 83 -12.14 2.75 15.94
CA MET A 83 -13.38 1.99 15.89
C MET A 83 -13.54 1.28 17.24
N ASP A 84 -14.72 1.40 17.85
CA ASP A 84 -14.98 0.87 19.20
C ASP A 84 -13.90 1.30 20.22
N ASP A 85 -13.57 2.59 20.22
CA ASP A 85 -12.55 3.23 21.07
C ASP A 85 -11.14 2.62 20.97
N ARG A 86 -10.85 1.87 19.90
CA ARG A 86 -9.53 1.27 19.63
C ARG A 86 -8.98 1.76 18.28
N PRO A 87 -7.65 1.90 18.15
CA PRO A 87 -7.03 2.15 16.85
C PRO A 87 -7.42 1.08 15.83
N PHE A 88 -7.79 1.53 14.64
CA PHE A 88 -8.22 0.72 13.52
C PHE A 88 -7.44 1.14 12.27
N ALA A 89 -6.80 0.18 11.62
CA ALA A 89 -6.03 0.37 10.40
C ALA A 89 -6.76 -0.30 9.24
N ASP A 90 -6.94 0.47 8.16
CA ASP A 90 -7.57 0.04 6.91
C ASP A 90 -6.51 0.14 5.82
N LEU A 91 -5.90 -0.98 5.45
CA LEU A 91 -4.68 -1.03 4.64
C LEU A 91 -4.92 -1.78 3.33
N HIS A 92 -4.58 -1.16 2.21
CA HIS A 92 -4.58 -1.79 0.89
C HIS A 92 -3.16 -1.87 0.34
N VAL A 93 -2.89 -2.94 -0.41
CA VAL A 93 -1.56 -3.21 -0.95
C VAL A 93 -1.60 -3.57 -2.43
N THR A 94 -0.49 -3.27 -3.11
CA THR A 94 -0.08 -3.85 -4.38
C THR A 94 1.22 -4.61 -4.13
N LEU A 95 1.22 -5.89 -4.46
CA LEU A 95 2.34 -6.81 -4.24
C LEU A 95 2.82 -7.39 -5.57
N SER A 96 4.11 -7.69 -5.68
CA SER A 96 4.62 -8.53 -6.77
C SER A 96 5.31 -9.78 -6.25
N ARG A 97 5.27 -10.84 -7.08
CA ARG A 97 5.99 -12.08 -6.86
C ARG A 97 6.49 -12.65 -8.17
N GLU A 98 7.59 -13.37 -8.09
CA GLU A 98 8.04 -14.23 -9.18
C GLU A 98 7.26 -15.54 -9.15
N THR A 99 6.85 -16.02 -10.31
CA THR A 99 6.22 -17.34 -10.50
C THR A 99 6.89 -18.03 -11.69
N ASP A 100 6.61 -19.32 -11.90
CA ASP A 100 7.12 -20.05 -13.08
C ASP A 100 6.66 -19.43 -14.42
N ASN A 101 5.60 -18.62 -14.39
CA ASN A 101 5.07 -17.89 -15.54
C ASN A 101 5.52 -16.42 -15.58
N GLY A 102 6.56 -16.06 -14.81
CA GLY A 102 7.10 -14.71 -14.68
C GLY A 102 6.49 -13.90 -13.53
N VAL A 103 6.65 -12.58 -13.59
CA VAL A 103 6.19 -11.65 -12.55
C VAL A 103 4.67 -11.56 -12.52
N GLN A 104 4.10 -11.81 -11.35
CA GLN A 104 2.68 -11.59 -11.07
C GLN A 104 2.50 -10.42 -10.10
N VAL A 105 1.55 -9.53 -10.41
CA VAL A 105 1.10 -8.46 -9.52
C VAL A 105 -0.24 -8.83 -8.90
N LEU A 106 -0.35 -8.64 -7.59
CA LEU A 106 -1.52 -8.92 -6.76
C LEU A 106 -1.93 -7.63 -6.04
N GLY A 107 -3.20 -7.51 -5.66
CA GLY A 107 -3.65 -6.39 -4.84
C GLY A 107 -4.95 -6.68 -4.11
N GLY A 108 -5.19 -5.94 -3.03
CA GLY A 108 -6.37 -6.10 -2.19
C GLY A 108 -6.24 -5.42 -0.84
N GLU A 109 -7.24 -5.62 0.01
CA GLU A 109 -7.16 -5.29 1.43
C GLU A 109 -6.16 -6.25 2.10
N LEU A 110 -5.19 -5.71 2.82
CA LEU A 110 -4.25 -6.52 3.59
C LEU A 110 -4.96 -6.95 4.88
N ALA A 111 -5.15 -8.25 5.08
CA ALA A 111 -5.63 -8.79 6.34
C ALA A 111 -4.48 -9.11 7.30
N ARG A 112 -3.33 -9.52 6.75
CA ARG A 112 -2.11 -9.83 7.50
C ARG A 112 -0.89 -9.63 6.60
N GLY A 113 0.21 -9.11 7.14
CA GLY A 113 1.45 -8.91 6.39
C GLY A 113 2.67 -9.17 7.26
N ALA A 114 3.29 -10.33 7.09
CA ALA A 114 4.51 -10.68 7.82
C ALA A 114 5.70 -9.93 7.20
N VAL A 115 6.30 -9.03 7.96
CA VAL A 115 7.34 -8.13 7.46
C VAL A 115 8.66 -8.88 7.30
N PHE A 116 9.32 -8.66 6.16
CA PHE A 116 10.75 -8.92 6.00
C PHE A 116 11.55 -7.62 6.22
N SER A 117 11.20 -6.56 5.48
CA SER A 117 11.72 -5.20 5.68
C SER A 117 10.78 -4.23 4.98
N VAL A 118 10.07 -3.38 5.72
CA VAL A 118 9.10 -2.42 5.17
C VAL A 118 9.41 -1.03 5.70
N GLU A 119 9.56 -0.07 4.80
CA GLU A 119 9.74 1.35 5.11
C GLU A 119 8.40 2.06 4.89
N PHE A 120 8.04 2.94 5.81
CA PHE A 120 6.78 3.66 5.77
C PHE A 120 6.94 5.13 6.06
N ARG A 121 6.00 5.92 5.51
CA ARG A 121 5.68 7.27 5.95
C ARG A 121 4.26 7.30 6.47
N LEU A 122 4.02 8.09 7.51
CA LEU A 122 2.71 8.27 8.11
C LEU A 122 2.48 9.75 8.41
N ASP A 123 1.35 10.27 7.94
CA ASP A 123 0.91 11.64 8.17
C ASP A 123 -0.20 11.62 9.24
N ALA A 124 0.14 11.99 10.47
CA ALA A 124 -0.79 12.03 11.61
C ALA A 124 -1.47 13.40 11.72
N TYR A 125 -2.80 13.40 11.75
CA TYR A 125 -3.64 14.59 11.82
C TYR A 125 -4.06 14.85 13.28
N ASP A 126 -3.23 15.57 14.03
CA ASP A 126 -3.36 15.69 15.49
C ASP A 126 -4.56 16.53 15.95
N ASP A 127 -5.17 17.29 15.06
CA ASP A 127 -6.38 18.06 15.30
C ASP A 127 -7.66 17.32 14.86
N LEU A 128 -7.53 16.10 14.35
CA LEU A 128 -8.64 15.25 13.94
C LEU A 128 -8.71 13.97 14.77
N ALA A 129 -9.94 13.58 15.09
CA ALA A 129 -10.28 12.23 15.51
C ALA A 129 -11.25 11.65 14.49
N LEU A 130 -10.78 10.67 13.72
CA LEU A 130 -11.61 9.96 12.75
C LEU A 130 -12.16 8.69 13.42
N VAL A 131 -13.48 8.61 13.52
CA VAL A 131 -14.17 7.44 14.10
C VAL A 131 -14.88 6.70 12.98
N ARG A 132 -14.80 5.37 12.99
CA ARG A 132 -15.53 4.51 12.06
C ARG A 132 -16.73 3.88 12.77
N THR A 133 -17.84 3.80 12.04
CA THR A 133 -19.03 3.05 12.43
C THR A 133 -19.43 2.14 11.28
N ALA A 134 -20.09 1.02 11.57
CA ALA A 134 -20.68 0.19 10.54
C ALA A 134 -21.69 1.02 9.72
N ASP A 135 -21.48 1.09 8.41
CA ASP A 135 -22.43 1.70 7.49
C ASP A 135 -23.44 0.65 7.02
N ALA A 136 -24.74 0.90 7.24
CA ALA A 136 -25.78 -0.08 6.94
C ALA A 136 -25.99 -0.33 5.44
N ALA A 137 -25.65 0.65 4.60
CA ALA A 137 -25.81 0.54 3.15
C ALA A 137 -24.73 -0.37 2.54
N THR A 138 -23.48 -0.17 2.96
CA THR A 138 -22.33 -0.89 2.43
C THR A 138 -21.99 -2.14 3.22
N GLY A 139 -22.18 -2.15 4.55
CA GLY A 139 -21.67 -3.16 5.47
C GLY A 139 -20.23 -2.91 5.92
N LEU A 140 -19.60 -1.82 5.46
CA LEU A 140 -18.21 -1.49 5.75
C LEU A 140 -18.08 -0.55 6.96
N PRO A 141 -16.96 -0.62 7.71
CA PRO A 141 -16.61 0.41 8.68
C PRO A 141 -16.27 1.71 7.95
N SER A 142 -17.16 2.70 7.98
CA SER A 142 -16.99 3.97 7.27
C SER A 142 -16.76 5.13 8.24
N PHE A 143 -16.08 6.19 7.80
CA PHE A 143 -15.91 7.38 8.62
C PHE A 143 -17.26 8.00 9.00
N ALA A 144 -17.45 8.19 10.30
CA ALA A 144 -18.65 8.76 10.88
C ALA A 144 -18.46 10.25 11.14
N ALA A 145 -19.52 11.02 10.91
CA ALA A 145 -19.64 12.32 11.54
C ALA A 145 -19.76 12.09 13.05
N SER A 146 -18.73 12.49 13.81
CA SER A 146 -18.81 12.53 15.26
C SER A 146 -20.13 13.21 15.65
N PRO A 147 -21.00 12.58 16.46
CA PRO A 147 -22.18 13.27 16.97
C PRO A 147 -21.68 14.50 17.73
N ALA A 148 -22.17 15.67 17.34
CA ALA A 148 -21.77 16.93 17.95
C ALA A 148 -21.82 16.80 19.48
N GLY A 149 -20.68 17.01 20.15
CA GLY A 149 -20.60 17.12 21.60
C GLY A 149 -20.10 15.88 22.33
N ARG A 150 -18.82 15.57 22.20
CA ARG A 150 -17.97 15.16 23.34
C ARG A 150 -16.52 15.45 22.97
N ALA A 151 -16.08 16.64 23.33
CA ALA A 151 -14.67 16.90 23.49
C ALA A 151 -14.19 16.00 24.63
N HIS A 152 -13.61 14.85 24.31
CA HIS A 152 -12.71 14.19 25.24
C HIS A 152 -11.43 15.02 25.24
N ALA A 153 -11.45 16.09 26.05
CA ALA A 153 -10.24 16.72 26.49
C ALA A 153 -9.43 15.66 27.23
N HIS A 154 -8.37 15.14 26.62
CA HIS A 154 -7.31 14.53 27.39
C HIS A 154 -6.68 15.64 28.23
N GLU A 155 -7.13 15.74 29.47
CA GLU A 155 -6.40 16.46 30.51
C GLU A 155 -4.98 15.92 30.54
N ARG A 156 -4.03 16.78 30.13
CA ARG A 156 -2.63 16.63 30.45
C ARG A 156 -2.51 16.62 31.96
N THR A 157 -2.44 15.42 32.53
CA THR A 157 -2.09 15.26 33.93
C THR A 157 -0.59 15.52 34.04
N THR A 158 -0.25 16.74 34.43
CA THR A 158 1.07 17.11 34.94
C THR A 158 1.37 16.23 36.14
N GLY A 159 2.43 15.42 36.07
CA GLY A 159 2.91 14.67 37.23
C GLY A 159 3.49 15.61 38.30
N PRO A 160 3.59 15.17 39.56
CA PRO A 160 4.55 15.70 40.51
C PRO A 160 5.70 14.70 40.76
N GLU A 161 6.82 15.31 41.13
CA GLU A 161 8.17 14.76 41.27
C GLU A 161 8.34 13.61 42.26
N LEU A 162 9.41 12.85 41.99
CA LEU A 162 10.04 11.85 42.84
C LEU A 162 10.41 12.41 44.21
N SER A 163 9.91 11.78 45.28
CA SER A 163 10.53 11.78 46.59
C SER A 163 10.76 10.35 47.07
N ARG A 164 12.00 10.10 47.49
CA ARG A 164 12.63 8.83 47.82
C ARG A 164 12.36 8.46 49.29
N ALA A 165 11.89 7.24 49.57
CA ALA A 165 12.55 6.29 50.48
C ALA A 165 11.76 4.99 50.77
N ALA A 166 12.56 3.95 51.03
CA ALA A 166 12.31 2.71 51.81
C ALA A 166 11.67 1.49 51.11
N VAL A 167 12.56 0.65 50.59
CA VAL A 167 12.39 -0.77 50.21
C VAL A 167 12.26 -1.66 51.44
N ARG A 168 11.29 -2.59 51.48
CA ARG A 168 11.30 -3.88 52.22
C ARG A 168 10.39 -4.92 51.51
N PRO A 169 10.61 -6.24 51.71
CA PRO A 169 10.83 -7.17 50.58
C PRO A 169 9.63 -8.02 50.13
N ALA A 170 9.87 -8.69 49.00
CA ALA A 170 9.00 -9.58 48.24
C ALA A 170 8.40 -10.75 49.01
N VAL A 171 7.17 -11.10 48.65
CA VAL A 171 6.48 -12.35 48.99
C VAL A 171 6.32 -13.15 47.68
N GLU A 172 6.84 -14.36 47.66
CA GLU A 172 6.77 -15.30 46.53
C GLU A 172 5.34 -15.84 46.31
N PRO A 173 4.93 -16.16 45.07
CA PRO A 173 3.70 -16.89 44.82
C PRO A 173 3.91 -18.42 44.94
N VAL A 174 3.01 -19.04 45.69
CA VAL A 174 2.88 -20.48 45.96
C VAL A 174 2.50 -21.25 44.69
N VAL A 175 3.24 -22.33 44.42
CA VAL A 175 2.98 -23.31 43.35
C VAL A 175 2.01 -24.38 43.89
N GLU A 176 0.84 -24.51 43.28
CA GLU A 176 -0.14 -25.55 43.61
C GLU A 176 0.22 -26.87 42.89
N ARG A 177 0.48 -27.95 43.65
CA ARG A 177 0.75 -29.30 43.15
C ARG A 177 -0.40 -30.24 43.50
N ALA A 178 -0.83 -31.02 42.50
CA ALA A 178 -1.89 -32.03 42.58
C ALA A 178 -1.58 -33.17 43.57
N PRO A 179 -2.61 -33.79 44.19
CA PRO A 179 -2.42 -34.79 45.24
C PRO A 179 -2.06 -36.19 44.71
N LEU A 180 -1.18 -36.86 45.46
CA LEU A 180 -0.75 -38.25 45.32
C LEU A 180 -1.86 -39.20 45.80
N ARG A 181 -2.21 -40.22 44.99
CA ARG A 181 -3.07 -41.34 45.40
C ARG A 181 -2.25 -42.41 46.13
N SER A 182 -2.80 -42.92 47.22
CA SER A 182 -2.24 -43.93 48.10
C SER A 182 -2.23 -45.33 47.49
N ARG A 183 -1.23 -46.12 47.89
CA ARG A 183 -1.03 -47.54 47.57
C ARG A 183 -1.92 -48.37 48.49
N ASP A 184 -2.97 -48.96 47.94
CA ASP A 184 -3.56 -50.23 48.36
C ASP A 184 -4.57 -50.64 47.29
N ASP A 185 -4.11 -51.42 46.31
CA ASP A 185 -4.91 -52.35 45.49
C ASP A 185 -3.96 -53.12 44.56
N ALA A 186 -3.03 -53.86 45.16
CA ALA A 186 -2.23 -54.86 44.48
C ALA A 186 -2.87 -56.23 44.68
N ARG A 187 -3.76 -56.63 43.75
CA ARG A 187 -4.04 -58.02 43.31
C ARG A 187 -5.23 -58.04 42.33
N ARG A 188 -4.95 -57.77 41.05
CA ARG A 188 -5.76 -58.30 39.94
C ARG A 188 -4.85 -58.49 38.72
N ALA A 189 -4.81 -59.71 38.19
CA ALA A 189 -4.05 -60.02 36.99
C ALA A 189 -4.68 -59.28 35.78
N PRO A 190 -3.88 -58.69 34.88
CA PRO A 190 -4.41 -58.07 33.67
C PRO A 190 -4.71 -59.12 32.59
N ASP A 191 -5.87 -58.98 31.94
CA ASP A 191 -6.29 -59.70 30.73
C ASP A 191 -5.33 -59.45 29.55
N PRO A 192 -5.19 -60.39 28.60
CA PRO A 192 -4.29 -60.22 27.46
C PRO A 192 -4.75 -59.11 26.52
N ALA A 193 -3.77 -58.33 26.04
CA ALA A 193 -3.95 -57.20 25.14
C ALA A 193 -4.60 -57.61 23.79
N PRO A 194 -5.45 -56.75 23.19
CA PRO A 194 -6.04 -57.02 21.89
C PRO A 194 -5.02 -56.89 20.75
N ALA A 195 -5.14 -57.76 19.76
CA ALA A 195 -4.29 -57.83 18.57
C ALA A 195 -4.42 -56.58 17.67
N PRO A 196 -3.37 -56.22 16.90
CA PRO A 196 -3.39 -55.07 16.01
C PRO A 196 -4.40 -55.27 14.85
N PRO A 197 -5.09 -54.20 14.41
CA PRO A 197 -6.07 -54.29 13.34
C PRO A 197 -5.39 -54.60 11.99
N GLN A 198 -5.97 -55.57 11.28
CA GLN A 198 -5.68 -55.92 9.88
C GLN A 198 -5.99 -54.74 8.95
N PRO A 199 -5.26 -54.55 7.84
CA PRO A 199 -5.52 -53.46 6.90
C PRO A 199 -6.84 -53.70 6.17
N SER A 200 -7.85 -52.89 6.49
CA SER A 200 -9.07 -52.77 5.70
C SER A 200 -8.77 -51.98 4.42
N GLU A 201 -9.14 -52.53 3.27
CA GLU A 201 -9.06 -51.89 1.97
C GLU A 201 -9.64 -50.48 2.02
N SER A 202 -8.76 -49.48 1.82
CA SER A 202 -9.13 -48.08 1.76
C SER A 202 -9.83 -47.80 0.44
N ARG A 203 -11.12 -47.48 0.52
CA ARG A 203 -11.85 -46.82 -0.56
C ARG A 203 -11.24 -45.42 -0.75
N ALA A 204 -10.47 -45.27 -1.82
CA ALA A 204 -9.77 -44.03 -2.17
C ALA A 204 -10.74 -42.83 -2.30
N PRO A 205 -10.31 -41.60 -1.94
CA PRO A 205 -11.06 -40.40 -2.28
C PRO A 205 -11.09 -40.26 -3.81
N ARG A 206 -12.26 -39.90 -4.36
CA ARG A 206 -12.41 -39.54 -5.78
C ARG A 206 -11.69 -38.22 -6.05
N GLY A 207 -10.37 -38.29 -6.21
CA GLY A 207 -9.52 -37.22 -6.74
C GLY A 207 -9.24 -37.47 -8.22
N VAL A 208 -9.04 -36.39 -8.98
CA VAL A 208 -8.64 -36.45 -10.39
C VAL A 208 -7.32 -37.21 -10.48
N THR A 209 -7.32 -38.34 -11.19
CA THR A 209 -6.11 -39.13 -11.40
C THR A 209 -5.33 -38.57 -12.59
N TRP A 210 -4.02 -38.84 -12.64
CA TRP A 210 -3.18 -38.48 -13.78
C TRP A 210 -3.68 -39.05 -15.11
N ALA A 211 -4.38 -40.19 -15.10
CA ALA A 211 -5.04 -40.74 -16.29
C ALA A 211 -6.23 -39.88 -16.74
N MET A 212 -7.03 -39.34 -15.80
CA MET A 212 -8.15 -38.45 -16.13
C MET A 212 -7.67 -37.08 -16.63
N ALA A 213 -6.56 -36.57 -16.09
CA ALA A 213 -5.93 -35.35 -16.57
C ALA A 213 -5.34 -35.53 -17.99
N ALA A 214 -4.73 -36.70 -18.27
CA ALA A 214 -4.19 -37.03 -19.58
C ALA A 214 -5.32 -37.16 -20.64
N SER A 215 -6.41 -37.86 -20.32
CA SER A 215 -7.56 -37.99 -21.23
C SER A 215 -8.25 -36.64 -21.50
N ALA A 216 -8.42 -35.79 -20.48
CA ALA A 216 -8.98 -34.44 -20.68
C ALA A 216 -8.08 -33.56 -21.57
N SER A 217 -6.76 -33.74 -21.50
CA SER A 217 -5.81 -33.00 -22.33
C SER A 217 -5.77 -33.49 -23.78
N GLU A 218 -5.97 -34.79 -24.02
CA GLU A 218 -6.11 -35.37 -25.36
C GLU A 218 -7.44 -34.94 -26.02
N GLU A 219 -8.54 -34.91 -25.26
CA GLU A 219 -9.84 -34.41 -25.74
C GLU A 219 -9.78 -32.91 -26.12
N ALA A 220 -9.06 -32.09 -25.35
CA ALA A 220 -8.88 -30.67 -25.65
C ALA A 220 -8.02 -30.41 -26.91
N GLN A 221 -7.07 -31.29 -27.22
CA GLN A 221 -6.23 -31.20 -28.42
C GLN A 221 -6.93 -31.70 -29.69
N GLN A 222 -7.95 -32.55 -29.55
CA GLN A 222 -8.75 -33.09 -30.66
C GLN A 222 -10.01 -32.27 -30.94
N ALA A 223 -10.34 -31.29 -30.09
CA ALA A 223 -11.46 -30.39 -30.30
C ALA A 223 -11.19 -29.43 -31.49
N PRO A 224 -12.08 -29.32 -32.48
CA PRO A 224 -11.91 -28.38 -33.57
C PRO A 224 -11.99 -26.93 -33.07
N LEU A 225 -11.08 -26.08 -33.54
CA LEU A 225 -11.08 -24.65 -33.24
C LEU A 225 -12.42 -24.02 -33.64
N PRO A 226 -13.04 -23.19 -32.78
CA PRO A 226 -14.28 -22.53 -33.13
C PRO A 226 -14.04 -21.59 -34.33
N SER A 227 -14.89 -21.74 -35.35
CA SER A 227 -14.89 -20.87 -36.52
C SER A 227 -15.10 -19.42 -36.11
N ARG A 228 -14.18 -18.53 -36.50
CA ARG A 228 -14.35 -17.07 -36.35
C ARG A 228 -15.63 -16.63 -37.06
N VAL A 229 -16.65 -16.29 -36.27
CA VAL A 229 -17.85 -15.62 -36.79
C VAL A 229 -17.46 -14.17 -37.12
N ALA A 230 -17.54 -13.81 -38.39
CA ALA A 230 -17.33 -12.45 -38.85
C ALA A 230 -18.37 -11.51 -38.21
N ARG A 231 -17.90 -10.43 -37.58
CA ARG A 231 -18.77 -9.39 -37.02
C ARG A 231 -19.47 -8.66 -38.18
N PRO A 232 -20.81 -8.49 -38.16
CA PRO A 232 -21.46 -7.69 -39.18
C PRO A 232 -21.06 -6.22 -39.03
N ALA A 233 -20.85 -5.56 -40.18
CA ALA A 233 -20.59 -4.13 -40.25
C ALA A 233 -21.78 -3.36 -39.64
N ARG A 234 -21.52 -2.54 -38.62
CA ARG A 234 -22.52 -1.63 -38.08
C ARG A 234 -22.78 -0.51 -39.07
N ARG A 235 -24.03 -0.35 -39.50
CA ARG A 235 -24.55 0.87 -40.12
C ARG A 235 -24.47 2.02 -39.11
N GLU A 236 -23.90 3.14 -39.54
CA GLU A 236 -23.98 4.41 -38.84
C GLU A 236 -25.43 4.89 -38.81
N ALA A 237 -25.93 5.17 -37.61
CA ALA A 237 -27.13 5.96 -37.42
C ALA A 237 -26.70 7.24 -36.71
N GLU A 238 -26.85 8.38 -37.41
CA GLU A 238 -26.67 9.71 -36.84
C GLU A 238 -27.72 9.96 -35.76
N VAL A 239 -27.27 10.17 -34.52
CA VAL A 239 -28.04 10.88 -33.49
C VAL A 239 -27.08 11.87 -32.82
N SER A 240 -27.33 13.16 -33.04
CA SER A 240 -26.59 14.26 -32.46
C SER A 240 -27.08 14.53 -31.03
N VAL A 241 -26.16 14.44 -30.06
CA VAL A 241 -26.34 15.00 -28.71
C VAL A 241 -25.03 15.69 -28.34
N PRO A 242 -25.02 16.94 -27.84
CA PRO A 242 -23.79 17.65 -27.55
C PRO A 242 -23.14 17.08 -26.28
N ALA A 243 -22.02 16.37 -26.46
CA ALA A 243 -21.19 15.88 -25.36
C ALA A 243 -20.28 16.99 -24.84
N HIS A 244 -20.31 17.23 -23.53
CA HIS A 244 -19.31 18.01 -22.82
C HIS A 244 -17.95 17.32 -23.01
N ARG A 245 -17.00 17.99 -23.66
CA ARG A 245 -15.67 17.43 -23.95
C ARG A 245 -14.78 17.56 -22.70
N PRO A 246 -14.35 16.47 -22.05
CA PRO A 246 -13.26 16.55 -21.09
C PRO A 246 -11.94 16.93 -21.82
N PRO A 247 -11.01 17.64 -21.15
CA PRO A 247 -9.73 18.00 -21.76
C PRO A 247 -8.94 16.75 -22.19
N PRO A 248 -8.11 16.85 -23.24
CA PRO A 248 -7.40 15.69 -23.77
C PRO A 248 -6.43 15.15 -22.72
N LEU A 249 -6.54 13.85 -22.44
CA LEU A 249 -5.47 13.09 -21.80
C LEU A 249 -4.33 13.02 -22.82
N HIS A 250 -3.17 13.58 -22.46
CA HIS A 250 -1.96 13.43 -23.25
C HIS A 250 -1.43 12.01 -23.07
N ASP A 251 -1.42 11.25 -24.16
CA ASP A 251 -0.63 10.02 -24.25
C ASP A 251 0.85 10.43 -24.22
N SER A 252 1.57 10.09 -23.15
CA SER A 252 3.03 10.19 -23.16
C SER A 252 3.60 9.13 -24.10
N PRO A 253 4.37 9.49 -25.14
CA PRO A 253 5.16 8.52 -25.86
C PRO A 253 6.26 8.00 -24.94
N ALA A 254 6.41 6.68 -24.91
CA ALA A 254 7.56 6.00 -24.35
C ALA A 254 8.82 6.43 -25.11
N ASP A 255 9.62 7.30 -24.51
CA ASP A 255 11.08 7.28 -24.54
C ASP A 255 11.59 8.43 -23.68
N ASP A 256 11.89 8.17 -22.41
CA ASP A 256 12.92 8.95 -21.72
C ASP A 256 13.50 8.19 -20.54
N THR A 257 14.52 7.39 -20.83
CA THR A 257 15.38 6.69 -19.86
C THR A 257 16.24 7.65 -19.01
N ARG A 258 15.88 8.95 -18.97
CA ARG A 258 16.59 10.02 -18.26
C ARG A 258 15.85 10.54 -17.02
N ALA A 259 14.60 10.12 -16.80
CA ALA A 259 13.76 10.57 -15.68
C ALA A 259 14.08 9.93 -14.31
N MET A 260 15.07 9.03 -14.20
CA MET A 260 15.34 8.29 -12.95
C MET A 260 16.60 8.70 -12.18
N LEU A 261 17.31 9.77 -12.56
CA LEU A 261 18.61 10.08 -11.95
C LEU A 261 18.80 11.52 -11.41
N PHE A 262 17.87 12.44 -11.64
CA PHE A 262 17.97 13.79 -11.07
C PHE A 262 16.57 14.32 -10.71
N ASP A 263 16.39 14.73 -9.46
CA ASP A 263 15.19 15.40 -8.89
C ASP A 263 14.97 16.82 -9.49
N GLU A 264 15.50 17.08 -10.69
CA GLU A 264 15.46 18.38 -11.37
C GLU A 264 14.32 18.35 -12.42
N PRO A 265 13.34 19.28 -12.37
CA PRO A 265 12.24 19.30 -13.32
C PRO A 265 12.77 19.55 -14.73
N ILE A 266 12.32 18.73 -15.70
CA ILE A 266 12.74 18.83 -17.10
C ILE A 266 11.79 19.82 -17.81
N PRO A 267 12.27 20.98 -18.27
CA PRO A 267 11.43 21.96 -18.97
C PRO A 267 11.16 21.49 -20.40
N GLU A 268 9.97 21.82 -20.92
CA GLU A 268 9.47 21.45 -22.25
C GLU A 268 9.56 22.59 -23.28
N VAL A 269 9.43 22.21 -24.56
CA VAL A 269 9.39 23.17 -25.67
C VAL A 269 8.13 24.03 -25.57
N GLY A 270 8.32 25.35 -25.52
CA GLY A 270 7.23 26.32 -25.34
C GLY A 270 7.25 27.01 -23.97
N GLU A 271 7.96 26.46 -22.99
CA GLU A 271 8.11 27.01 -21.66
C GLU A 271 9.23 28.06 -21.58
N TYR A 272 9.40 28.68 -20.41
CA TYR A 272 10.33 29.78 -20.20
C TYR A 272 11.42 29.42 -19.20
N LEU A 273 12.67 29.79 -19.49
CA LEU A 273 13.78 29.77 -18.54
C LEU A 273 14.09 31.18 -18.07
N ASP A 274 14.18 31.39 -16.76
CA ASP A 274 14.68 32.63 -16.19
C ASP A 274 16.19 32.51 -15.90
N HIS A 275 16.99 33.02 -16.82
CA HIS A 275 18.44 32.95 -16.76
C HIS A 275 19.05 34.28 -16.31
N ARG A 276 19.93 34.26 -15.31
CA ARG A 276 20.55 35.47 -14.71
C ARG A 276 21.17 36.46 -15.72
N GLN A 277 21.76 35.98 -16.82
CA GLN A 277 22.35 36.86 -17.86
C GLN A 277 21.41 37.17 -19.04
N PHE A 278 20.43 36.31 -19.32
CA PHE A 278 19.61 36.39 -20.54
C PHE A 278 18.15 36.81 -20.25
N GLY A 279 17.77 36.87 -18.97
CA GLY A 279 16.41 37.10 -18.51
C GLY A 279 15.48 35.94 -18.89
N LEU A 280 14.19 36.26 -19.00
CA LEU A 280 13.13 35.33 -19.40
C LEU A 280 13.28 34.93 -20.88
N CYS A 281 13.74 33.71 -21.12
CA CYS A 281 13.94 33.16 -22.45
C CYS A 281 12.92 32.05 -22.73
N LYS A 282 12.34 32.00 -23.94
CA LYS A 282 11.44 30.93 -24.34
C LYS A 282 12.22 29.75 -24.94
N ILE A 283 11.87 28.53 -24.57
CA ILE A 283 12.42 27.31 -25.18
C ILE A 283 11.73 27.10 -26.53
N GLU A 284 12.51 27.14 -27.62
CA GLU A 284 11.98 26.89 -28.97
C GLU A 284 12.22 25.47 -29.46
N ARG A 285 13.30 24.83 -28.99
CA ARG A 285 13.70 23.50 -29.40
C ARG A 285 14.61 22.88 -28.34
N MET A 286 14.51 21.58 -28.17
CA MET A 286 15.44 20.76 -27.40
C MET A 286 16.07 19.72 -28.33
N ASP A 287 17.38 19.54 -28.21
CA ASP A 287 18.14 18.54 -28.94
C ASP A 287 18.39 17.32 -28.03
N GLU A 288 18.52 16.13 -28.63
CA GLU A 288 18.72 14.85 -27.92
C GLU A 288 19.97 14.83 -27.02
N ASP A 289 20.97 15.67 -27.35
CA ASP A 289 22.21 15.85 -26.59
C ASP A 289 22.06 16.75 -25.33
N GLY A 290 20.83 17.12 -24.94
CA GLY A 290 20.58 18.02 -23.80
C GLY A 290 20.85 19.50 -24.09
N GLY A 291 20.92 19.87 -25.38
CA GLY A 291 21.00 21.26 -25.84
C GLY A 291 19.61 21.89 -25.92
N VAL A 292 19.45 23.10 -25.38
CA VAL A 292 18.20 23.85 -25.41
C VAL A 292 18.39 25.15 -26.18
N MET A 293 17.55 25.38 -27.19
CA MET A 293 17.54 26.61 -27.97
C MET A 293 16.61 27.64 -27.32
N LEU A 294 17.23 28.67 -26.76
CA LEU A 294 16.54 29.74 -26.06
C LEU A 294 16.36 30.95 -26.98
N ARG A 295 15.12 31.44 -27.06
CA ARG A 295 14.80 32.74 -27.65
C ARG A 295 14.71 33.80 -26.55
N MET A 296 15.60 34.78 -26.62
CA MET A 296 15.65 35.93 -25.72
C MET A 296 14.52 36.94 -26.04
N PRO A 297 14.21 37.86 -25.11
CA PRO A 297 13.24 38.94 -25.35
C PRO A 297 13.58 39.84 -26.53
N ASP A 298 14.88 39.99 -26.85
CA ASP A 298 15.41 40.76 -27.98
C ASP A 298 15.33 40.02 -29.33
N ARG A 299 14.66 38.86 -29.37
CA ARG A 299 14.54 37.93 -30.51
C ARG A 299 15.83 37.23 -30.93
N ARG A 300 16.95 37.40 -30.20
CA ARG A 300 18.15 36.61 -30.46
C ARG A 300 17.95 35.17 -29.98
N LYS A 301 18.58 34.24 -30.67
CA LYS A 301 18.55 32.81 -30.32
C LYS A 301 19.90 32.37 -29.80
N LYS A 302 19.93 31.53 -28.78
CA LYS A 302 21.16 30.98 -28.23
C LYS A 302 20.98 29.52 -27.82
N LEU A 303 21.90 28.67 -28.26
CA LEU A 303 21.98 27.28 -27.83
C LEU A 303 22.75 27.22 -26.51
N ILE A 304 22.15 26.61 -25.50
CA ILE A 304 22.77 26.39 -24.18
C ILE A 304 22.61 24.92 -23.81
N LYS A 305 23.64 24.30 -23.24
CA LYS A 305 23.53 22.95 -22.69
C LYS A 305 22.83 23.00 -21.33
N LEU A 306 21.76 22.24 -21.14
CA LEU A 306 21.03 22.23 -19.88
C LEU A 306 21.87 21.60 -18.75
N ASP A 307 22.78 20.67 -19.07
CA ASP A 307 23.65 19.97 -18.11
C ASP A 307 24.54 20.88 -17.25
N VAL A 308 24.88 22.09 -17.73
CA VAL A 308 25.68 23.07 -16.98
C VAL A 308 24.84 24.00 -16.10
N LEU A 309 23.52 23.88 -16.19
CA LEU A 309 22.56 24.63 -15.41
C LEU A 309 21.83 23.69 -14.45
N GLN A 310 21.53 24.20 -13.27
CA GLN A 310 20.61 23.59 -12.33
C GLN A 310 19.24 24.24 -12.55
N VAL A 311 18.25 23.43 -12.92
CA VAL A 311 16.85 23.85 -13.09
C VAL A 311 16.15 23.77 -11.74
N LEU A 312 15.53 24.87 -11.31
CA LEU A 312 14.77 24.95 -10.07
C LEU A 312 13.27 24.75 -10.35
N GLU A 313 12.48 24.59 -9.28
CA GLU A 313 11.03 24.45 -9.36
C GLU A 313 10.37 25.57 -10.19
N PRO A 314 9.41 25.22 -11.07
CA PRO A 314 8.76 26.20 -11.91
C PRO A 314 7.85 27.14 -11.11
N ARG A 315 7.80 28.40 -11.53
CA ARG A 315 6.76 29.36 -11.13
C ARG A 315 5.77 29.57 -12.28
N ILE A 316 4.50 29.68 -11.93
CA ILE A 316 3.42 29.93 -12.89
C ILE A 316 3.08 31.43 -12.84
N GLU A 317 3.27 32.13 -13.96
CA GLU A 317 2.87 33.53 -14.12
C GLU A 317 1.86 33.66 -15.27
N GLY A 318 0.57 33.67 -14.93
CA GLY A 318 -0.51 33.67 -15.91
C GLY A 318 -0.56 32.36 -16.69
N ASP A 319 -0.33 32.43 -18.00
CA ASP A 319 -0.30 31.28 -18.93
C ASP A 319 1.15 30.82 -19.25
N ARG A 320 2.11 31.20 -18.41
CA ARG A 320 3.53 30.90 -18.62
C ARG A 320 4.09 30.08 -17.48
N ILE A 321 4.72 28.96 -17.81
CA ILE A 321 5.53 28.16 -16.90
C ILE A 321 6.97 28.65 -17.03
N ILE A 322 7.54 29.11 -15.93
CA ILE A 322 8.88 29.72 -15.87
C ILE A 322 9.76 28.93 -14.92
N TYR A 323 10.87 28.40 -15.41
CA TYR A 323 11.88 27.67 -14.63
C TYR A 323 13.06 28.60 -14.33
N PRO A 324 13.32 28.93 -13.05
CA PRO A 324 14.53 29.63 -12.67
C PRO A 324 15.75 28.72 -12.84
N VAL A 325 16.82 29.23 -13.47
CA VAL A 325 18.06 28.45 -13.65
C VAL A 325 19.25 29.09 -12.96
N ARG A 326 20.13 28.27 -12.37
CA ARG A 326 21.39 28.71 -11.76
C ARG A 326 22.58 27.93 -12.33
N PRO A 327 23.80 28.50 -12.38
CA PRO A 327 24.98 27.74 -12.78
C PRO A 327 25.18 26.56 -11.83
N ARG A 328 25.35 25.36 -12.39
CA ARG A 328 25.66 24.16 -11.60
C ARG A 328 27.06 24.32 -11.00
N GLY A 329 27.20 24.22 -9.68
CA GLY A 329 28.50 24.34 -9.01
C GLY A 329 29.48 23.23 -9.45
N PRO A 330 30.79 23.38 -9.23
CA PRO A 330 31.76 22.35 -9.59
C PRO A 330 31.41 21.05 -8.86
N ARG A 331 31.17 19.98 -9.63
CA ARG A 331 30.96 18.63 -9.07
C ARG A 331 32.21 18.29 -8.25
N LYS A 332 32.07 18.17 -6.92
CA LYS A 332 33.09 17.50 -6.10
C LYS A 332 33.09 16.04 -6.54
N ALA A 333 34.21 15.62 -7.13
CA ALA A 333 34.47 14.25 -7.56
C ALA A 333 34.55 13.30 -6.38
#